data_AF-A0AAJ5JYJ3-F1
#
_entry.id   AF-A0AAJ5JYJ3-F1
#
_cell.length_a   1.000
_cell.length_b   1.000
_cell.length_c   1.000
_cell.angle_alpha   90.00
_cell.angle_beta   90.00
_cell.angle_gamma   90.00
#
_symmetry.space_group_name_H-M   'P 1'
#
loop_
_entity.id
_entity.type
_entity.pdbx_description
1 polymer ?
#
loop_
_entity_poly.entity_id
_entity_poly.type
_entity_poly.pdbx_seq_one_letter_code
_entity_poly.pdbx_strand_id
1 'polypeptide(L)'
;MKRAAPPLLLLAGLLSSCQDREARAENARLAARVTALEAQVRALAARSDTGAIVSQAAAQNCANDLARFLETTRQDGGRYPAIQLVTLPDSCMDLRVNWHTLKPNAYAFDVTDLGGHTLARQSGP
;
A
#
# COMPACT_ATOMS: atom_id res chain seq x y z
N MET A 1 -42.27 -30.10 64.70
CA MET A 1 -42.72 -29.39 63.48
C MET A 1 -41.56 -29.36 62.48
N LYS A 2 -41.56 -30.25 61.49
CA LYS A 2 -40.49 -30.36 60.48
C LYS A 2 -40.68 -29.26 59.43
N ARG A 3 -39.76 -28.29 59.37
CA ARG A 3 -39.72 -27.30 58.28
C ARG A 3 -39.07 -27.96 57.07
N ALA A 4 -39.88 -28.37 56.10
CA ALA A 4 -39.42 -28.78 54.79
C ALA A 4 -39.24 -27.52 53.92
N ALA A 5 -37.99 -27.13 53.69
CA ALA A 5 -37.62 -26.24 52.60
C ALA A 5 -36.25 -26.70 52.10
N PRO A 6 -36.22 -27.56 51.05
CA PRO A 6 -35.36 -27.19 49.93
C PRO A 6 -35.83 -27.84 48.60
N PRO A 7 -36.56 -27.10 47.75
CA PRO A 7 -36.47 -27.38 46.31
C PRO A 7 -35.95 -26.17 45.52
N LEU A 8 -36.18 -24.95 45.99
CA LEU A 8 -35.93 -23.72 45.23
C LEU A 8 -34.44 -23.35 45.08
N LEU A 9 -33.58 -23.69 46.05
CA LEU A 9 -32.15 -23.38 45.99
C LEU A 9 -31.36 -24.28 45.02
N LEU A 10 -31.80 -25.53 44.81
CA LEU A 10 -31.20 -26.47 43.86
C LEU A 10 -31.55 -26.10 42.41
N LEU A 11 -32.77 -25.61 42.18
CA LEU A 11 -33.22 -25.14 40.87
C LEU A 11 -32.48 -23.88 40.40
N ALA A 12 -32.20 -22.94 41.30
CA ALA A 12 -31.45 -21.72 40.97
C ALA A 12 -29.99 -22.02 40.56
N GLY A 13 -29.30 -22.92 41.27
CA GLY A 13 -27.92 -23.31 40.93
C GLY A 13 -27.81 -24.05 39.59
N LEU A 14 -28.81 -24.86 39.24
CA LEU A 14 -28.87 -25.56 37.95
C LEU A 14 -29.10 -24.59 36.79
N LEU A 15 -29.99 -23.62 36.93
CA LEU A 15 -30.27 -22.59 35.93
C LEU A 15 -29.05 -21.68 35.68
N SER A 16 -28.34 -21.27 36.75
CA SER A 16 -27.10 -20.49 36.62
C SER A 16 -25.99 -21.27 35.93
N SER A 17 -25.87 -22.58 36.19
CA SER A 17 -24.84 -23.41 35.56
C SER A 17 -25.08 -23.67 34.06
N CYS A 18 -26.33 -23.69 33.60
CA CYS A 18 -26.67 -23.78 32.19
C CYS A 18 -26.42 -22.45 31.45
N GLN A 19 -26.86 -21.32 32.02
CA GLN A 19 -26.57 -19.99 31.46
C GLN A 19 -25.06 -19.73 31.33
N ASP A 20 -24.29 -20.14 32.33
CA ASP A 20 -22.84 -19.96 32.35
C ASP A 20 -22.11 -20.88 31.32
N ARG A 21 -22.70 -22.01 30.94
CA ARG A 21 -22.20 -22.84 29.82
C ARG A 21 -22.56 -22.24 28.46
N GLU A 22 -23.78 -21.76 28.31
CA GLU A 22 -24.26 -21.11 27.09
C GLU A 22 -23.46 -19.83 26.81
N ALA A 23 -23.24 -18.99 27.84
CA ALA A 23 -22.44 -17.78 27.73
C ALA A 23 -20.97 -18.08 27.35
N ARG A 24 -20.39 -19.16 27.86
CA ARG A 24 -19.04 -19.60 27.44
C ARG A 24 -19.01 -20.12 26.01
N ALA A 25 -20.04 -20.84 25.58
CA ALA A 25 -20.14 -21.32 24.20
C ALA A 25 -20.29 -20.15 23.20
N GLU A 26 -21.10 -19.15 23.56
CA GLU A 26 -21.28 -17.94 22.77
C GLU A 26 -19.99 -17.11 22.71
N ASN A 27 -19.32 -16.91 23.84
CA ASN A 27 -18.02 -16.24 23.88
C ASN A 27 -16.95 -16.97 23.06
N ALA A 28 -16.89 -18.31 23.11
CA ALA A 28 -15.97 -19.08 22.30
C ALA A 28 -16.25 -18.90 20.79
N ARG A 29 -17.53 -18.87 20.40
CA ARG A 29 -17.95 -18.61 19.01
C ARG A 29 -17.60 -17.19 18.56
N LEU A 30 -17.81 -16.20 19.41
CA LEU A 30 -17.47 -14.80 19.13
C LEU A 30 -15.95 -14.62 19.03
N ALA A 31 -15.18 -15.20 19.94
CA ALA A 31 -13.72 -15.18 19.90
C ALA A 31 -13.20 -15.82 18.61
N ALA A 32 -13.75 -16.96 18.18
CA ALA A 32 -13.38 -17.59 16.92
C ALA A 32 -13.68 -16.69 15.70
N ARG A 33 -14.82 -15.99 15.72
CA ARG A 33 -15.18 -15.01 14.68
C ARG A 33 -14.23 -13.82 14.66
N VAL A 34 -13.89 -13.26 15.81
CA VAL A 34 -12.94 -12.14 15.93
C VAL A 34 -11.59 -12.56 15.38
N THR A 35 -11.05 -13.71 15.78
CA THR A 35 -9.77 -14.23 15.27
C THR A 35 -9.79 -14.40 13.74
N ALA A 36 -10.88 -14.91 13.18
CA ALA A 36 -11.04 -15.07 11.74
C ALA A 36 -11.15 -13.71 11.01
N LEU A 37 -11.84 -12.73 11.59
CA LEU A 37 -11.96 -11.38 11.06
C LEU A 37 -10.62 -10.65 11.11
N GLU A 38 -9.91 -10.73 12.22
CA GLU A 38 -8.56 -10.16 12.35
C GLU A 38 -7.58 -10.80 11.36
N ALA A 39 -7.66 -12.11 11.14
CA ALA A 39 -6.84 -12.78 10.13
C ALA A 39 -7.16 -12.27 8.72
N GLN A 40 -8.44 -12.04 8.40
CA GLN A 40 -8.85 -11.45 7.13
C GLN A 40 -8.38 -10.00 6.99
N VAL A 41 -8.47 -9.19 8.05
CA VAL A 41 -7.96 -7.81 8.05
C VAL A 41 -6.45 -7.79 7.85
N ARG A 42 -5.69 -8.63 8.56
CA ARG A 42 -4.24 -8.76 8.37
C ARG A 42 -3.90 -9.21 6.94
N ALA A 43 -4.64 -10.16 6.38
CA ALA A 43 -4.45 -10.62 5.01
C ALA A 43 -4.80 -9.54 3.97
N LEU A 44 -5.83 -8.72 4.22
CA LEU A 44 -6.21 -7.62 3.34
C LEU A 44 -5.20 -6.48 3.41
N ALA A 45 -4.73 -6.12 4.61
CA ALA A 45 -3.68 -5.11 4.81
C ALA A 45 -2.36 -5.53 4.15
N ALA A 46 -2.03 -6.82 4.16
CA ALA A 46 -0.86 -7.35 3.46
C ALA A 46 -1.00 -7.35 1.92
N ARG A 47 -2.23 -7.22 1.39
CA ARG A 47 -2.52 -7.21 -0.06
C ARG A 47 -2.56 -5.81 -0.66
N SER A 48 -2.71 -4.76 0.14
CA SER A 48 -2.66 -3.38 -0.31
C SER A 48 -1.22 -2.88 -0.31
N ASP A 49 -0.47 -3.17 -1.37
CA ASP A 49 0.82 -2.51 -1.61
C ASP A 49 0.61 -1.10 -2.19
N THR A 50 -0.08 -0.28 -1.40
CA THR A 50 -0.39 1.12 -1.76
C THR A 50 0.90 1.92 -1.92
N GLY A 51 1.97 1.53 -1.22
CA GLY A 51 3.30 2.13 -1.36
C GLY A 51 3.89 1.91 -2.75
N ALA A 52 3.83 0.68 -3.29
CA ALA A 52 4.26 0.41 -4.66
C ALA A 52 3.46 1.21 -5.69
N ILE A 53 2.14 1.31 -5.52
CA ILE A 53 1.28 2.08 -6.45
C ILE A 53 1.65 3.58 -6.43
N VAL A 54 1.81 4.16 -5.23
CA VAL A 54 2.15 5.58 -5.08
C VAL A 54 3.56 5.87 -5.63
N SER A 55 4.54 5.02 -5.32
CA SER A 55 5.90 5.18 -5.84
C SER A 55 5.95 5.05 -7.37
N GLN A 56 5.21 4.11 -7.95
CA GLN A 56 5.09 3.98 -9.40
C GLN A 56 4.43 5.21 -10.03
N ALA A 57 3.37 5.75 -9.42
CA ALA A 57 2.72 6.97 -9.89
C ALA A 57 3.65 8.19 -9.82
N ALA A 58 4.41 8.34 -8.73
CA ALA A 58 5.41 9.40 -8.59
C ALA A 58 6.50 9.28 -9.68
N ALA A 59 7.01 8.07 -9.93
CA ALA A 59 7.99 7.83 -10.98
C ALA A 59 7.46 8.14 -12.38
N GLN A 60 6.19 7.81 -12.66
CA GLN A 60 5.56 8.17 -13.92
C GLN A 60 5.39 9.68 -14.07
N ASN A 61 5.09 10.39 -12.98
CA ASN A 61 4.99 11.85 -13.01
C ASN A 61 6.35 12.49 -13.29
N CYS A 62 7.41 12.06 -12.60
CA CYS A 62 8.79 12.46 -12.89
C CYS A 62 9.15 12.22 -14.37
N ALA A 63 8.88 11.02 -14.89
CA ALA A 63 9.19 10.67 -16.28
C ALA A 63 8.47 11.58 -17.29
N ASN A 64 7.19 11.89 -17.03
CA ASN A 64 6.38 12.75 -17.89
C ASN A 64 6.85 14.21 -17.85
N ASP A 65 7.15 14.73 -16.66
CA ASP A 65 7.61 16.11 -16.51
C ASP A 65 8.98 16.32 -17.15
N LEU A 66 9.90 15.36 -16.96
CA LEU A 66 11.21 15.40 -17.59
C LEU A 66 11.10 15.31 -19.11
N ALA A 67 10.29 14.40 -19.65
CA ALA A 67 10.03 14.32 -21.08
C ALA A 67 9.46 15.63 -21.65
N ARG A 68 8.54 16.27 -20.92
CA ARG A 68 7.98 17.57 -21.30
C ARG A 68 9.05 18.64 -21.32
N PHE A 69 9.90 18.72 -20.30
CA PHE A 69 11.03 19.65 -20.26
C PHE A 69 11.98 19.47 -21.46
N LEU A 70 12.36 18.23 -21.75
CA LEU A 70 13.23 17.91 -22.89
C LEU A 70 12.60 18.36 -24.20
N GLU A 71 11.31 18.07 -24.38
CA GLU A 71 10.57 18.40 -25.59
C GLU A 71 10.40 19.91 -25.75
N THR A 72 10.08 20.65 -24.68
CA THR A 72 10.04 22.12 -24.71
C THR A 72 11.40 22.69 -25.10
N THR A 73 12.48 22.20 -24.48
CA THR A 73 13.84 22.64 -24.82
C THR A 73 14.18 22.35 -26.29
N ARG A 74 13.77 21.20 -26.81
CA ARG A 74 13.95 20.84 -28.22
C ARG A 74 13.13 21.73 -29.15
N GLN A 75 11.91 22.10 -28.78
CA GLN A 75 11.06 23.00 -29.56
C GLN A 75 11.67 24.40 -29.66
N ASP A 76 12.25 24.90 -28.57
CA ASP A 76 12.87 26.23 -28.53
C ASP A 76 14.24 26.26 -29.22
N GLY A 77 15.07 25.22 -29.03
CA GLY A 77 16.46 25.17 -29.48
C GLY A 77 16.75 24.28 -30.70
N GLY A 78 15.73 23.61 -31.24
CA GLY A 78 15.84 22.65 -32.34
C GLY A 78 16.46 21.29 -31.99
N ARG A 79 16.94 21.10 -30.76
CA ARG A 79 17.62 19.88 -30.29
C ARG A 79 17.47 19.70 -28.78
N TYR A 80 17.56 18.46 -28.30
CA TYR A 80 17.62 18.19 -26.86
C TYR A 80 18.92 18.71 -26.23
N PRO A 81 18.89 19.09 -24.94
CA PRO A 81 20.05 19.56 -24.23
C PRO A 81 21.08 18.45 -23.98
N ALA A 82 22.33 18.83 -23.74
CA ALA A 82 23.33 17.93 -23.17
C ALA A 82 22.96 17.60 -21.71
N ILE A 83 23.36 16.43 -21.22
CA ILE A 83 23.01 15.95 -19.88
C ILE A 83 23.39 16.94 -18.75
N GLN A 84 24.49 17.68 -18.90
CA GLN A 84 24.95 18.65 -17.90
C GLN A 84 24.05 19.90 -17.81
N LEU A 85 23.21 20.11 -18.81
CA LEU A 85 22.27 21.23 -18.89
C LEU A 85 20.84 20.82 -18.48
N VAL A 86 20.62 19.53 -18.21
CA VAL A 86 19.33 19.05 -17.73
C VAL A 86 19.19 19.39 -16.26
N THR A 87 18.19 20.21 -15.95
CA THR A 87 17.72 20.40 -14.58
C THR A 87 16.57 19.43 -14.37
N LEU A 88 16.67 18.56 -13.37
CA LEU A 88 15.59 17.62 -13.06
C LEU A 88 14.40 18.37 -12.45
N PRO A 89 13.16 18.07 -12.89
CA PRO A 89 11.95 18.62 -12.27
C PRO A 89 11.84 18.21 -10.80
N ASP A 90 11.14 19.02 -9.99
CA ASP A 90 10.88 18.74 -8.57
C ASP A 90 10.18 17.39 -8.34
N SER A 91 9.37 16.95 -9.32
CA SER A 91 8.72 15.63 -9.29
C SER A 91 9.70 14.45 -9.26
N CYS A 92 10.99 14.69 -9.51
CA CYS A 92 12.06 13.69 -9.49
C CYS A 92 12.94 13.71 -8.23
N MET A 93 12.70 14.58 -7.23
CA MET A 93 13.63 14.80 -6.11
C MET A 93 14.01 13.53 -5.31
N ASP A 94 13.07 12.61 -5.11
CA ASP A 94 13.29 11.36 -4.35
C ASP A 94 13.51 10.14 -5.25
N LEU A 95 13.78 10.37 -6.53
CA LEU A 95 13.92 9.35 -7.56
C LEU A 95 15.27 9.48 -8.27
N ARG A 96 15.69 8.42 -8.95
CA ARG A 96 16.91 8.43 -9.74
C ARG A 96 16.57 8.31 -11.22
N VAL A 97 17.07 9.24 -12.02
CA VAL A 97 16.96 9.19 -13.48
C VAL A 97 18.25 8.60 -14.04
N ASN A 98 18.11 7.46 -14.73
CA ASN A 98 19.21 6.73 -15.35
C ASN A 98 19.12 6.88 -16.86
N TRP A 99 20.06 7.60 -17.45
CA TRP A 99 20.07 7.87 -18.89
C TRP A 99 20.68 6.70 -19.67
N HIS A 100 19.92 6.21 -20.64
CA HIS A 100 20.42 5.28 -21.65
C HIS A 100 20.88 6.01 -22.90
N THR A 101 20.20 7.11 -23.24
CA THR A 101 20.52 7.95 -24.39
C THR A 101 20.07 9.38 -24.10
N LEU A 102 20.94 10.34 -24.40
CA LEU A 102 20.57 11.76 -24.52
C LEU A 102 21.46 12.38 -25.59
N LYS A 103 20.90 12.46 -26.80
CA LYS A 103 21.53 12.95 -28.03
C LYS A 103 20.72 14.15 -28.54
N PRO A 104 21.26 14.98 -29.45
CA PRO A 104 20.57 16.17 -29.95
C PRO A 104 19.16 15.90 -30.50
N ASN A 105 18.93 14.69 -30.99
CA ASN A 105 17.70 14.32 -31.66
C ASN A 105 17.08 13.06 -31.09
N ALA A 106 17.50 12.56 -29.91
CA ALA A 106 16.98 11.33 -29.27
C ALA A 106 17.20 11.30 -27.76
N TYR A 107 16.26 10.72 -27.01
CA TYR A 107 16.46 10.42 -25.60
C TYR A 107 15.81 9.11 -25.15
N ALA A 108 16.40 8.49 -24.13
CA ALA A 108 15.85 7.34 -23.41
C ALA A 108 16.40 7.32 -21.99
N PHE A 109 15.53 7.09 -21.00
CA PHE A 109 15.90 6.98 -19.60
C PHE A 109 14.92 6.13 -18.80
N ASP A 110 15.39 5.63 -17.67
CA ASP A 110 14.59 4.96 -16.65
C ASP A 110 14.53 5.80 -15.38
N VAL A 111 13.39 5.74 -14.69
CA VAL A 111 13.22 6.29 -13.35
C VAL A 111 13.20 5.13 -12.37
N THR A 112 14.13 5.13 -11.43
CA THR A 112 14.24 4.11 -10.39
C THR A 112 13.99 4.69 -9.00
N ASP A 113 13.58 3.83 -8.07
CA ASP A 113 13.66 4.15 -6.65
C ASP A 113 15.13 4.24 -6.16
N LEU A 114 15.31 4.53 -4.87
CA LEU A 114 16.63 4.58 -4.24
C LEU A 114 17.31 3.20 -4.15
N GLY A 115 16.54 2.12 -4.23
CA GLY A 115 17.03 0.74 -4.26
C GLY A 115 17.46 0.26 -5.65
N GLY A 116 17.23 1.05 -6.70
CA GLY A 116 17.57 0.72 -8.08
C GLY A 116 16.47 -0.03 -8.84
N HIS A 117 15.26 -0.19 -8.29
CA HIS A 117 14.15 -0.81 -9.00
C HIS A 117 13.56 0.17 -10.01
N THR A 118 13.44 -0.25 -11.27
CA THR A 118 12.81 0.55 -12.32
C THR A 118 11.30 0.65 -12.07
N LEU A 119 10.82 1.89 -11.92
CA LEU A 119 9.42 2.21 -11.70
C LEU A 119 8.74 2.79 -12.94
N ALA A 120 9.49 3.52 -13.77
CA ALA A 120 9.03 4.05 -15.06
C ALA A 120 10.15 4.07 -16.08
N ARG A 121 9.79 4.05 -17.37
CA ARG A 121 10.71 4.22 -18.50
C ARG A 121 10.13 5.23 -19.46
N GLN A 122 11.00 5.97 -20.14
CA GLN A 122 10.57 6.94 -21.14
C GLN A 122 11.60 7.08 -22.26
N SER A 123 11.08 7.37 -23.45
CA SER A 123 11.91 7.57 -24.65
C SER A 123 11.20 8.48 -25.65
N GLY A 124 11.98 9.23 -26.42
CA GLY A 124 11.48 10.06 -27.51
C GLY A 124 12.38 9.98 -28.74
N PRO A 125 11.90 10.53 -29.88
CA PRO A 125 12.64 10.57 -31.13
C PRO A 125 14.00 11.14 -30.86
#